data_AF-A0A2E6N410-F1
#
_entry.id   AF-A0A2E6N410-F1
#
_cell.length_a   1.000
_cell.length_b   1.000
_cell.length_c   1.000
_cell.angle_alpha   90.00
_cell.angle_beta   90.00
_cell.angle_gamma   90.00
#
_symmetry.space_group_name_H-M   'P 1'
#
loop_
_entity.id
_entity.type
_entity.pdbx_description
1 polymer ?
#
loop_
_entity_poly.entity_id
_entity_poly.type
_entity_poly.pdbx_seq_one_letter_code
_entity_poly.pdbx_strand_id
1 'polypeptide(L)'
;MNESIKELARDLKEYIELRFDWIAINASDVLSHFVSLVLQKIFAILLLAIALLFLMFALAQYLGDLMSNPVFGYLSIGFVLLLLSILFLSNTPRFIFSRIKESLINDLSNKILVKNKDHDD
;
A
#
# COMPACT_ATOMS: atom_id res chain seq x y z
N MET A 1 1.20 -48.45 -27.06
CA MET A 1 0.30 -47.32 -26.71
C MET A 1 0.68 -46.60 -25.41
N ASN A 2 1.53 -47.17 -24.54
CA ASN A 2 1.96 -46.50 -23.29
C ASN A 2 3.20 -45.59 -23.42
N GLU A 3 4.06 -45.78 -24.42
CA GLU A 3 5.32 -45.03 -24.53
C GLU A 3 5.10 -43.57 -24.94
N SER A 4 4.18 -43.30 -25.87
CA SER A 4 3.88 -41.94 -26.35
C SER A 4 3.26 -41.06 -25.27
N ILE A 5 2.44 -41.62 -24.37
CA ILE A 5 1.88 -40.88 -23.23
C ILE A 5 2.98 -40.55 -22.21
N LYS A 6 3.98 -41.42 -22.08
CA LYS A 6 5.10 -41.26 -21.15
C LYS A 6 6.11 -40.21 -21.65
N GLU A 7 6.36 -40.15 -22.96
CA GLU A 7 7.14 -39.07 -23.57
C GLU A 7 6.43 -37.73 -23.45
N LEU A 8 5.14 -37.66 -23.77
CA LEU A 8 4.36 -36.43 -23.68
C LEU A 8 4.31 -35.89 -22.24
N ALA A 9 4.19 -36.77 -21.24
CA ALA A 9 4.24 -36.38 -19.83
C ALA A 9 5.63 -35.88 -19.40
N ARG A 10 6.70 -36.41 -20.01
CA ARG A 10 8.08 -35.99 -19.72
C ARG A 10 8.36 -34.61 -20.30
N ASP A 11 7.97 -34.39 -21.55
CA ASP A 11 8.14 -33.11 -22.24
C ASP A 11 7.32 -32.00 -21.57
N LEU A 12 6.09 -32.32 -21.12
CA LEU A 12 5.24 -31.37 -20.40
C LEU A 12 5.84 -31.00 -19.03
N LYS A 13 6.45 -31.97 -18.33
CA LYS A 13 7.13 -31.74 -17.06
C LYS A 13 8.34 -30.82 -17.24
N GLU A 14 9.14 -31.07 -18.27
CA GLU A 14 10.32 -30.26 -18.60
C GLU A 14 9.91 -28.82 -19.00
N TYR A 15 8.80 -28.66 -19.72
CA TYR A 15 8.23 -27.35 -20.05
C TYR A 15 7.73 -26.57 -18.82
N ILE A 16 7.18 -27.27 -17.83
CA ILE A 16 6.72 -26.68 -16.58
C ILE A 16 7.92 -26.26 -15.73
N GLU A 17 8.94 -27.11 -15.60
CA GLU A 17 10.20 -26.79 -14.90
C GLU A 17 10.86 -25.54 -15.50
N LEU A 18 10.99 -25.46 -16.83
CA LEU A 18 11.56 -24.29 -17.50
C LEU A 18 10.76 -23.01 -17.20
N ARG A 19 9.42 -23.07 -17.25
CA ARG A 19 8.58 -21.91 -16.94
C ARG A 19 8.70 -21.46 -15.50
N PHE A 20 8.88 -22.39 -14.55
CA PHE A 20 9.08 -22.06 -13.15
C PHE A 20 10.42 -21.34 -12.91
N ASP A 21 11.50 -21.77 -13.55
CA ASP A 21 12.81 -21.10 -13.44
C ASP A 21 12.76 -19.67 -14.01
N TRP A 22 12.11 -19.49 -15.16
CA TRP A 22 11.91 -18.16 -15.76
C TRP A 22 11.05 -17.24 -14.89
N ILE A 23 10.03 -17.78 -14.20
CA ILE A 23 9.19 -17.03 -13.27
C ILE A 23 9.96 -16.71 -11.99
N ALA A 24 10.77 -17.63 -11.46
CA ALA A 24 11.52 -17.44 -10.23
C ALA A 24 12.58 -16.33 -10.36
N ILE A 25 13.31 -16.30 -11.49
CA ILE A 25 14.33 -15.28 -11.76
C ILE A 25 13.68 -13.90 -11.93
N ASN A 26 12.64 -13.77 -12.76
CA ASN A 26 11.93 -12.50 -12.93
C ASN A 26 11.17 -12.07 -11.66
N ALA A 27 10.62 -13.01 -10.89
CA ALA A 27 9.96 -12.70 -9.64
C ALA A 27 10.95 -12.11 -8.62
N SER A 28 12.17 -12.65 -8.54
CA SER A 28 13.21 -12.15 -7.63
C SER A 28 13.60 -10.70 -7.93
N ASP A 29 13.81 -10.35 -9.20
CA ASP A 29 14.19 -8.98 -9.60
C ASP A 29 13.04 -7.99 -9.40
N VAL A 30 11.81 -8.37 -9.75
CA VAL A 30 10.62 -7.52 -9.54
C VAL A 30 10.33 -7.35 -8.05
N LEU A 31 10.44 -8.41 -7.24
CA LEU A 31 10.29 -8.31 -5.78
C LEU A 31 11.36 -7.41 -5.18
N SER A 32 12.62 -7.58 -5.58
CA SER A 32 13.74 -6.80 -5.03
C SER A 32 13.58 -5.32 -5.34
N HIS A 33 13.19 -4.97 -6.57
CA HIS A 33 12.92 -3.59 -6.94
C HIS A 33 11.71 -3.02 -6.17
N PHE A 34 10.62 -3.78 -6.05
CA PHE A 34 9.41 -3.34 -5.36
C PHE A 34 9.67 -3.12 -3.87
N VAL A 35 10.36 -4.06 -3.22
CA VAL A 35 10.76 -3.97 -1.81
C VAL A 35 11.65 -2.75 -1.60
N SER A 36 12.62 -2.50 -2.49
CA SER A 36 13.53 -1.35 -2.36
C SER A 36 12.77 -0.02 -2.47
N LEU A 37 11.83 0.11 -3.42
CA LEU A 37 10.97 1.30 -3.55
C LEU A 37 10.05 1.51 -2.35
N VAL A 38 9.43 0.43 -1.86
CA VAL A 38 8.55 0.48 -0.69
C VAL A 38 9.35 0.87 0.54
N LEU A 39 10.52 0.27 0.73
CA LEU A 39 11.39 0.55 1.88
C LEU A 39 11.86 2.00 1.86
N GLN A 40 12.33 2.51 0.71
CA GLN A 40 12.72 3.92 0.56
C GLN A 40 11.56 4.86 0.88
N LYS A 41 10.34 4.58 0.39
CA LYS A 41 9.16 5.40 0.70
C LYS A 41 8.79 5.36 2.18
N ILE A 42 8.84 4.18 2.81
CA ILE A 42 8.57 4.04 4.25
C ILE A 42 9.59 4.86 5.05
N PHE A 43 10.88 4.75 4.74
CA PHE A 43 11.92 5.55 5.40
C PHE A 43 11.68 7.05 5.22
N ALA A 44 11.34 7.50 4.00
CA ALA A 44 11.05 8.90 3.74
C ALA A 44 9.83 9.40 4.53
N ILE A 45 8.74 8.63 4.56
CA ILE A 45 7.53 8.95 5.34
C ILE A 45 7.84 8.98 6.83
N LEU A 46 8.63 8.01 7.33
CA LEU A 46 9.02 7.95 8.73
C LEU A 46 9.84 9.18 9.12
N LEU A 47 10.85 9.53 8.31
CA LEU A 47 11.70 10.70 8.53
C LEU A 47 10.88 11.99 8.53
N LEU A 48 9.95 12.11 7.57
CA LEU A 48 9.05 13.25 7.46
C LEU A 48 8.11 13.33 8.66
N ALA A 49 7.56 12.21 9.11
CA ALA A 49 6.70 12.16 10.30
C ALA A 49 7.45 12.60 11.56
N ILE A 50 8.70 12.14 11.75
CA ILE A 50 9.56 12.58 12.86
C ILE A 50 9.81 14.08 12.76
N ALA A 51 10.24 14.59 11.60
CA ALA A 51 10.49 16.01 11.40
C ALA A 51 9.24 16.87 11.70
N LEU A 52 8.06 16.42 11.28
CA LEU A 52 6.80 17.10 11.51
C LEU A 52 6.40 17.11 12.98
N LEU A 53 6.65 16.01 13.71
CA LEU A 53 6.44 15.94 15.16
C LEU A 53 7.33 16.95 15.88
N PHE A 54 8.61 17.02 15.54
CA PHE A 54 9.52 18.02 16.11
C PHE A 54 9.09 19.45 15.78
N LEU A 55 8.60 19.70 14.57
CA LEU A 55 8.06 20.99 14.17
C LEU A 55 6.83 21.38 15.01
N MET A 56 5.92 20.44 15.26
CA MET A 56 4.77 20.66 16.14
C MET A 56 5.19 20.97 17.58
N PHE A 57 6.20 20.28 18.11
CA PHE A 57 6.75 20.58 19.43
C PHE A 57 7.39 21.97 19.49
N ALA A 58 8.15 22.36 18.46
CA ALA A 58 8.73 23.69 18.37
C ALA A 58 7.63 24.77 18.30
N LEU A 59 6.57 24.51 17.55
CA LEU A 59 5.40 25.40 17.47
C LEU A 59 4.71 25.52 18.84
N ALA A 60 4.60 24.41 19.58
CA ALA A 60 4.01 24.39 20.92
C ALA A 60 4.79 25.23 21.89
N GLN A 61 6.11 25.08 21.88
CA GLN A 61 6.98 25.87 22.72
C GLN A 61 6.88 27.36 22.37
N TYR A 62 6.91 27.70 21.07
CA TYR A 62 6.79 29.08 20.61
C TYR A 62 5.47 29.74 21.04
N LEU A 63 4.34 29.03 20.89
CA LEU A 63 3.03 29.52 21.37
C LEU A 63 2.99 29.63 22.90
N GLY A 64 3.61 28.70 23.61
CA GLY A 64 3.70 28.71 25.07
C GLY A 64 4.51 29.89 25.61
N ASP A 65 5.64 30.18 24.97
CA ASP A 65 6.50 31.33 25.32
C ASP A 65 5.75 32.65 25.08
N LEU A 66 4.99 32.78 23.98
CA LEU A 66 4.16 33.97 23.71
C LEU A 66 3.07 34.18 24.78
N MET A 67 2.51 33.09 25.31
CA MET A 67 1.51 33.13 26.38
C MET A 67 2.13 33.19 27.80
N SER A 68 3.46 33.33 27.91
CA SER A 68 4.21 33.33 29.18
C SER A 68 4.03 32.07 30.04
N ASN A 69 3.43 31.02 29.48
CA ASN A 69 3.21 29.76 30.17
C ASN A 69 3.23 28.59 29.16
N PRO A 70 4.19 27.67 29.30
CA PRO A 70 4.42 26.58 28.34
C PRO A 70 3.20 25.66 28.21
N VAL A 71 2.40 25.48 29.27
CA VAL A 71 1.25 24.57 29.28
C VAL A 71 0.21 24.96 28.22
N PHE A 72 -0.02 26.25 28.01
CA PHE A 72 -1.02 26.71 27.03
C PHE A 72 -0.60 26.42 25.58
N GLY A 73 0.70 26.43 25.28
CA GLY A 73 1.22 26.11 23.95
C GLY A 73 0.91 24.67 23.54
N TYR A 74 1.20 23.72 24.42
CA TYR A 74 0.86 22.30 24.19
C TYR A 74 -0.64 22.06 24.16
N LEU A 75 -1.41 22.73 25.03
CA LEU A 75 -2.86 22.58 25.09
C LEU A 75 -3.53 23.09 23.81
N SER A 76 -3.05 24.20 23.25
CA SER A 76 -3.53 24.76 21.98
C SER A 76 -3.35 23.79 20.82
N ILE A 77 -2.14 23.25 20.65
CA ILE A 77 -1.86 22.28 19.57
C ILE A 77 -2.56 20.94 19.81
N GLY A 78 -2.63 20.49 21.07
CA GLY A 78 -3.41 19.32 21.45
C GLY A 78 -4.89 19.48 21.09
N PHE A 79 -5.49 20.64 21.33
CA PHE A 79 -6.87 20.93 20.96
C PHE A 79 -7.08 20.93 19.44
N VAL A 80 -6.17 21.55 18.68
CA VAL A 80 -6.21 21.53 17.20
C VAL A 80 -6.10 20.11 16.67
N LEU A 81 -5.18 19.30 17.19
CA LEU A 81 -5.01 17.89 16.81
C LEU A 81 -6.25 17.06 17.15
N LEU A 82 -6.86 17.30 18.32
CA LEU A 82 -8.08 16.60 18.76
C LEU A 82 -9.25 16.93 17.81
N LEU A 83 -9.43 18.20 17.48
CA LEU A 83 -10.46 18.65 16.54
C LEU A 83 -10.24 18.06 15.15
N LEU A 84 -9.00 18.04 14.67
CA LEU A 84 -8.64 17.41 13.40
C LEU A 84 -8.93 15.90 13.43
N SER A 85 -8.60 15.23 14.53
CA SER A 85 -8.84 13.79 14.72
C SER A 85 -10.34 13.46 14.73
N ILE A 86 -11.16 14.26 15.41
CA ILE A 86 -12.63 14.12 15.41
C ILE A 86 -13.20 14.35 14.00
N LEU A 87 -12.75 15.39 13.30
CA LEU A 87 -13.17 15.67 11.92
C LEU A 87 -12.81 14.50 11.00
N PHE A 88 -11.60 13.96 11.15
CA PHE A 88 -11.15 12.80 10.40
C PHE A 88 -11.99 11.56 10.73
N LEU A 89 -12.20 11.22 12.00
CA LEU A 89 -13.04 10.07 12.39
C LEU A 89 -14.48 10.18 11.88
N SER A 90 -15.01 11.40 11.80
CA SER A 90 -16.38 11.65 11.32
C SER A 90 -16.50 11.51 9.79
N ASN A 91 -15.53 12.02 9.02
CA ASN A 91 -15.60 12.03 7.54
C ASN A 91 -14.90 10.83 6.86
N THR A 92 -13.84 10.29 7.45
CA THR A 92 -12.96 9.30 6.83
C THR A 92 -13.56 7.90 6.62
N PRO A 93 -14.42 7.34 7.49
CA PRO A 93 -14.92 5.98 7.28
C PRO A 93 -15.84 5.86 6.04
N ARG A 94 -16.46 6.95 5.57
CA ARG A 94 -17.32 6.90 4.37
C ARG A 94 -16.56 7.14 3.06
N PHE A 95 -15.55 8.03 3.08
CA PHE A 95 -14.88 8.46 1.84
C PHE A 95 -13.81 7.48 1.38
N ILE A 96 -12.98 6.95 2.30
CA ILE A 96 -11.90 6.02 1.94
C ILE A 96 -12.46 4.64 1.60
N PHE A 97 -13.43 4.13 2.37
CA PHE A 97 -14.05 2.84 2.09
C PHE A 97 -14.79 2.81 0.75
N SER A 98 -15.51 3.87 0.36
CA SER A 98 -16.23 3.89 -0.92
C SER A 98 -15.27 3.83 -2.11
N ARG A 99 -14.18 4.61 -2.08
CA ARG A 99 -13.17 4.65 -3.15
C ARG A 99 -12.44 3.32 -3.32
N ILE A 100 -12.06 2.67 -2.22
CA ILE A 100 -11.38 1.37 -2.26
C ILE A 100 -12.32 0.28 -2.77
N LYS A 101 -13.59 0.29 -2.32
CA LYS A 101 -14.58 -0.69 -2.74
C LYS A 101 -14.90 -0.57 -4.23
N GLU A 102 -15.05 0.64 -4.75
CA GLU A 102 -15.26 0.90 -6.18
C GLU A 102 -14.06 0.47 -7.03
N SER A 103 -12.83 0.76 -6.57
CA SER A 103 -11.62 0.35 -7.29
C SER A 103 -11.46 -1.18 -7.35
N LEU A 104 -11.81 -1.89 -6.28
CA LEU A 104 -11.74 -3.37 -6.26
C LEU A 104 -12.84 -4.00 -7.09
N ILE A 105 -14.09 -3.51 -6.97
CA ILE A 105 -15.23 -4.04 -7.74
C ILE A 105 -15.01 -3.83 -9.24
N ASN A 106 -14.51 -2.67 -9.66
CA ASN A 106 -14.25 -2.41 -11.08
C ASN A 106 -13.11 -3.28 -11.63
N ASP A 107 -12.05 -3.52 -10.84
CA ASP A 107 -10.92 -4.35 -11.28
C ASP A 107 -11.30 -5.85 -11.33
N LEU A 108 -12.12 -6.32 -10.39
CA LEU A 108 -12.68 -7.66 -10.38
C LEU A 108 -13.72 -7.86 -11.48
N SER A 109 -14.64 -6.92 -11.65
CA SER A 109 -15.68 -6.97 -12.67
C SER A 109 -15.07 -6.96 -14.06
N ASN A 110 -14.05 -6.12 -14.31
CA ASN A 110 -13.38 -6.11 -15.59
C ASN A 110 -12.61 -7.43 -15.85
N LYS A 111 -11.92 -7.98 -14.85
CA LYS A 111 -11.21 -9.27 -15.01
C LYS A 111 -12.15 -10.47 -15.22
N ILE A 112 -13.32 -10.50 -14.59
CA ILE A 112 -14.30 -11.58 -14.75
C ILE A 112 -15.08 -11.43 -16.07
N LEU A 113 -15.45 -10.21 -16.45
CA LEU A 113 -16.18 -9.94 -17.70
C LEU A 113 -15.31 -10.14 -18.94
N VAL A 114 -14.02 -9.78 -18.89
CA VAL A 114 -13.08 -10.08 -19.98
C VAL A 114 -12.90 -11.59 -20.13
N LYS A 115 -12.72 -12.32 -19.03
CA LYS A 115 -12.59 -13.79 -19.05
C LYS A 115 -13.83 -14.51 -19.60
N ASN A 116 -15.02 -13.95 -19.44
CA ASN A 116 -16.26 -14.54 -19.96
C ASN A 116 -16.51 -14.20 -21.44
N LYS A 117 -15.82 -13.21 -22.01
CA LYS A 117 -16.00 -12.83 -23.42
C LYS A 117 -15.19 -13.70 -24.39
N ASP A 118 -14.12 -14.34 -23.92
CA ASP A 118 -13.28 -15.27 -24.70
C ASP A 118 -13.80 -16.72 -24.72
N HIS A 119 -15.01 -16.99 -24.23
CA HIS A 119 -15.61 -18.33 -24.20
C HIS A 119 -16.88 -18.50 -25.05
N ASP A 120 -17.35 -17.44 -25.71
CA ASP A 120 -18.53 -17.47 -26.58
C ASP A 120 -18.23 -17.16 -28.07
N ASP A 121 -16.96 -17.02 -28.46
CA ASP A 121 -16.52 -16.91 -29.87
C ASP A 121 -15.87 -18.21 -30.37
#